data_AF-A0A9W7D592-F1
#
_entry.id   AF-A0A9W7D592-F1
#
_cell.length_a   1.000
_cell.length_b   1.000
_cell.length_c   1.000
_cell.angle_alpha   90.00
_cell.angle_beta   90.00
_cell.angle_gamma   90.00
#
_symmetry.space_group_name_H-M   'P 1'
#
loop_
_entity.id
_entity.type
_entity.pdbx_description
1 polymer ?
#
loop_
_entity_poly.entity_id
_entity_poly.type
_entity_poly.pdbx_seq_one_letter_code
_entity_poly.pdbx_strand_id
1 'polypeptide(L)'
;MKIWRHPPFFHLGSARCWDQIMGSCVVEIQKEIVDGKPRVRSTPSSLSGLAAYADVYAAQHQSQRLQALFPGGPFFMSADVLRRVRARRSSPKSAPLVEIVAEGWRKCRGDHQEMAKVFIALYERMHWLVDSSVVLGLHPDLNPTSSADELALAYQLWQKYSHEHKRRSDALHSVLTELYGTLYKAVTEFDAASNIPAPQLDSELYFDPSVLFAPPANLPWFPTSADWCQAAVDVDVGEPWRAWWLRVPEHHPYNMYFRPRHPGFPVFGSAESDLSLAQRLVDEDVDLAESAPPTCSPSAPTPANREGLDIFGSSEASPDVDVIL
;
A
#
# COMPACT_ATOMS: atom_id res chain seq x y z
N MET A 1 8.31 13.37 8.99
CA MET A 1 7.42 13.76 7.88
C MET A 1 6.01 13.36 8.26
N LYS A 2 5.18 14.34 8.66
CA LYS A 2 3.82 14.14 9.21
C LYS A 2 2.72 14.08 8.12
N ILE A 3 3.12 14.42 6.90
CA ILE A 3 2.25 14.73 5.77
C ILE A 3 1.43 13.52 5.30
N TRP A 4 1.99 12.31 5.32
CA TRP A 4 1.29 11.10 4.89
C TRP A 4 0.25 10.59 5.91
N ARG A 5 0.27 11.06 7.17
CA ARG A 5 -0.69 10.57 8.17
C ARG A 5 -2.08 11.16 7.97
N HIS A 6 -2.14 12.35 7.39
CA HIS A 6 -3.38 13.08 7.14
C HIS A 6 -3.33 13.67 5.73
N PRO A 7 -3.54 12.85 4.70
CA PRO A 7 -3.63 13.33 3.34
C PRO A 7 -4.81 14.31 3.23
N PRO A 8 -4.67 15.37 2.43
CA PRO A 8 -5.69 16.42 2.30
C PRO A 8 -6.77 15.98 1.30
N PHE A 9 -7.59 15.02 1.71
CA PHE A 9 -8.70 14.56 0.90
C PHE A 9 -9.77 15.64 0.78
N PHE A 10 -10.24 15.89 -0.46
CA PHE A 10 -11.36 16.79 -0.72
C PHE A 10 -12.71 16.16 -0.35
N HIS A 11 -12.78 14.84 -0.46
CA HIS A 11 -13.98 14.08 -0.16
C HIS A 11 -13.83 13.40 1.20
N LEU A 12 -14.77 13.66 2.11
CA LEU A 12 -14.76 13.07 3.45
C LEU A 12 -14.84 11.53 3.41
N GLY A 13 -15.50 10.93 2.41
CA GLY A 13 -15.49 9.48 2.21
C GLY A 13 -14.07 8.92 2.04
N SER A 14 -13.23 9.58 1.23
CA SER A 14 -11.81 9.24 1.11
C SER A 14 -11.07 9.42 2.43
N ALA A 15 -11.33 10.50 3.17
CA ALA A 15 -10.73 10.72 4.48
C ALA A 15 -11.10 9.62 5.51
N ARG A 16 -12.38 9.23 5.58
CA ARG A 16 -12.84 8.14 6.46
C ARG A 16 -12.18 6.81 6.12
N CYS A 17 -12.11 6.47 4.84
CA CYS A 17 -11.43 5.26 4.39
C CYS A 17 -9.96 5.27 4.81
N TRP A 18 -9.26 6.39 4.60
CA TRP A 18 -7.88 6.52 5.05
C TRP A 18 -7.73 6.37 6.56
N ASP A 19 -8.61 7.01 7.35
CA ASP A 19 -8.60 6.88 8.80
C ASP A 19 -8.85 5.44 9.26
N GLN A 20 -9.73 4.70 8.58
CA GLN A 20 -9.94 3.28 8.84
C GLN A 20 -8.68 2.45 8.53
N ILE A 21 -8.07 2.64 7.35
CA ILE A 21 -6.79 2.00 6.97
C ILE A 21 -5.72 2.22 8.03
N MET A 22 -5.59 3.46 8.46
CA MET A 22 -4.63 3.88 9.47
C MET A 22 -4.97 3.31 10.85
N GLY A 23 -6.26 3.15 11.15
CA GLY A 23 -6.78 2.57 12.37
C GLY A 23 -6.41 1.09 12.56
N SER A 24 -6.45 0.25 11.51
CA SER A 24 -6.01 -1.16 11.64
C SER A 24 -4.53 -1.38 11.36
N CYS A 25 -3.76 -0.34 11.02
CA CYS A 25 -2.31 -0.36 11.09
C CYS A 25 -1.82 -0.32 12.55
N VAL A 26 -2.20 -1.33 13.34
CA VAL A 26 -1.89 -1.43 14.77
C VAL A 26 -0.41 -1.78 14.94
N VAL A 27 0.33 -0.88 15.55
CA VAL A 27 1.75 -1.07 15.89
C VAL A 27 1.83 -1.60 17.33
N GLU A 28 1.31 -2.81 17.56
CA GLU A 28 1.41 -3.46 18.85
C GLU A 28 2.43 -4.60 18.80
N ILE A 29 3.51 -4.45 19.56
CA ILE A 29 4.47 -5.53 19.77
C ILE A 29 3.81 -6.50 20.75
N GLN A 30 3.44 -7.68 20.29
CA GLN A 30 2.86 -8.73 21.13
C GLN A 30 3.82 -9.06 22.28
N LYS A 31 3.29 -9.02 23.50
CA LYS A 31 4.00 -9.38 24.72
C LYS A 31 3.30 -10.54 25.41
N GLU A 32 4.09 -11.43 25.97
CA GLU A 32 3.64 -12.51 26.85
C GLU A 32 4.01 -12.19 28.30
N ILE A 33 3.21 -12.67 29.25
CA ILE A 33 3.52 -12.54 30.67
C ILE A 33 4.36 -13.75 31.08
N VAL A 34 5.65 -13.50 31.39
CA VAL A 34 6.59 -14.50 31.88
C VAL A 34 7.09 -14.04 33.24
N ASP A 35 6.87 -14.86 34.27
CA ASP A 35 7.19 -14.55 35.67
C ASP A 35 6.56 -13.23 36.15
N GLY A 36 5.32 -12.95 35.73
CA GLY A 36 4.61 -11.72 36.09
C GLY A 36 5.13 -10.46 35.40
N LYS A 37 6.08 -10.58 34.46
CA LYS A 37 6.65 -9.46 33.70
C LYS A 37 6.28 -9.57 32.21
N PRO A 38 5.86 -8.48 31.55
CA PRO A 38 5.63 -8.49 30.12
C PRO A 38 6.97 -8.60 29.39
N ARG A 39 7.11 -9.64 28.56
CA ARG A 39 8.28 -9.88 27.69
C ARG A 39 7.82 -9.96 26.24
N VAL A 40 8.71 -9.59 25.32
CA VAL A 40 8.45 -9.78 23.89
C VAL A 40 8.35 -11.28 23.62
N ARG A 41 7.31 -11.68 22.89
CA ARG A 41 7.12 -13.08 22.47
C ARG A 41 8.31 -13.54 21.62
N SER A 42 8.80 -14.76 21.81
CA SER A 42 9.85 -15.33 20.95
C SER A 42 9.28 -15.76 19.58
N THR A 43 10.07 -15.58 18.52
CA THR A 43 9.74 -16.07 17.18
C THR A 43 10.35 -17.47 17.02
N PRO A 44 9.56 -18.53 16.74
CA PRO A 44 10.13 -19.83 16.40
C PRO A 44 11.08 -19.69 15.21
N SER A 45 12.35 -20.01 15.41
CA SER A 45 13.42 -19.72 14.45
C SER A 45 14.22 -20.98 14.15
N SER A 46 14.47 -21.25 12.87
CA SER A 46 15.40 -22.31 12.45
C SER A 46 16.35 -21.77 11.40
N LEU A 47 17.53 -22.39 11.27
CA LEU A 47 18.49 -22.02 10.23
C LEU A 47 17.85 -22.10 8.83
N SER A 48 17.12 -23.18 8.56
CA SER A 48 16.48 -23.40 7.24
C SER A 48 15.38 -22.38 6.92
N GLY A 49 14.48 -22.10 7.87
CA GLY A 49 13.41 -21.14 7.67
C GLY A 49 13.92 -19.71 7.55
N LEU A 50 14.89 -19.34 8.38
CA LEU A 50 15.58 -18.06 8.28
C LEU A 50 16.28 -17.91 6.93
N ALA A 51 16.96 -18.95 6.44
CA ALA A 51 17.63 -18.92 5.15
C ALA A 51 16.64 -18.78 3.97
N ALA A 52 15.54 -19.52 4.01
CA ALA A 52 14.49 -19.42 3.00
C ALA A 52 13.85 -18.03 2.97
N TYR A 53 13.60 -17.43 4.14
CA TYR A 53 12.99 -16.10 4.24
C TYR A 53 13.98 -14.97 3.92
N ALA A 54 15.25 -15.11 4.31
CA ALA A 54 16.27 -14.11 4.04
C ALA A 54 16.60 -13.98 2.54
N ASP A 55 16.31 -15.01 1.73
CA ASP A 55 16.42 -14.97 0.28
C ASP A 55 15.21 -14.27 -0.38
N VAL A 56 15.09 -12.96 -0.11
CA VAL A 56 13.96 -12.10 -0.52
C VAL A 56 13.78 -11.96 -2.03
N TYR A 57 14.73 -12.44 -2.83
CA TYR A 57 14.69 -12.42 -4.30
C TYR A 57 14.32 -13.78 -4.89
N ALA A 58 14.21 -14.83 -4.07
CA ALA A 58 13.81 -16.14 -4.54
C ALA A 58 12.35 -16.13 -5.00
N ALA A 59 12.04 -16.78 -6.12
CA ALA A 59 10.70 -16.77 -6.71
C ALA A 59 9.60 -17.31 -5.75
N GLN A 60 9.98 -18.20 -4.84
CA GLN A 60 9.11 -18.75 -3.81
C GLN A 60 8.87 -17.81 -2.62
N HIS A 61 9.70 -16.76 -2.47
CA HIS A 61 9.52 -15.80 -1.39
C HIS A 61 8.21 -15.04 -1.57
N GLN A 62 7.49 -14.83 -0.48
CA GLN A 62 6.13 -14.29 -0.53
C GLN A 62 6.06 -12.88 -1.13
N SER A 63 7.09 -12.04 -0.92
CA SER A 63 7.17 -10.74 -1.60
C SER A 63 7.19 -10.88 -3.13
N GLN A 64 7.94 -11.85 -3.69
CA GLN A 64 8.03 -12.05 -5.14
C GLN A 64 6.69 -12.55 -5.70
N ARG A 65 6.06 -13.50 -5.00
CA ARG A 65 4.73 -14.00 -5.35
C ARG A 65 3.70 -12.88 -5.34
N LEU A 66 3.76 -12.01 -4.34
CA LEU A 66 2.84 -10.89 -4.20
C LEU A 66 3.06 -9.84 -5.29
N GLN A 67 4.31 -9.51 -5.59
CA GLN A 67 4.66 -8.58 -6.67
C GLN A 67 4.05 -9.01 -8.02
N ALA A 68 4.09 -10.32 -8.31
CA ALA A 68 3.56 -10.89 -9.54
C ALA A 68 2.04 -10.80 -9.68
N LEU A 69 1.31 -10.52 -8.59
CA LEU A 69 -0.15 -10.38 -8.60
C LEU A 69 -0.62 -8.97 -8.93
N PHE A 70 0.27 -7.97 -8.83
CA PHE A 70 -0.09 -6.59 -9.13
C PHE A 70 -0.38 -6.41 -10.63
N PRO A 71 -1.29 -5.49 -11.01
CA PRO A 71 -1.54 -5.16 -12.41
C PRO A 71 -0.26 -4.67 -13.09
N GLY A 72 -0.22 -4.68 -14.42
CA GLY A 72 0.99 -4.36 -15.22
C GLY A 72 1.49 -2.91 -15.15
N GLY A 73 0.81 -2.03 -14.40
CA GLY A 73 1.24 -0.66 -14.16
C GLY A 73 0.37 0.07 -13.13
N PRO A 74 0.74 1.32 -12.80
CA PRO A 74 -0.07 2.20 -11.96
C PRO A 74 -1.51 2.32 -12.43
N PHE A 75 -2.46 2.15 -11.51
CA PHE A 75 -3.88 2.02 -11.85
C PHE A 75 -4.51 3.38 -12.14
N PHE A 76 -4.18 4.40 -11.35
CA PHE A 76 -4.70 5.75 -11.55
C PHE A 76 -3.86 6.61 -12.48
N MET A 77 -3.23 5.99 -13.47
CA MET A 77 -2.42 6.66 -14.48
C MET A 77 -2.77 6.12 -15.85
N SER A 78 -3.05 7.02 -16.79
CA SER A 78 -3.36 6.59 -18.16
C SER A 78 -2.14 5.99 -18.85
N ALA A 79 -2.41 5.16 -19.86
CA ALA A 79 -1.37 4.55 -20.68
C ALA A 79 -0.44 5.61 -21.31
N ASP A 80 -0.98 6.79 -21.65
CA ASP A 80 -0.21 7.90 -22.20
C ASP A 80 0.73 8.55 -21.19
N VAL A 81 0.29 8.79 -19.95
CA VAL A 81 1.16 9.24 -18.86
C VAL A 81 2.31 8.24 -18.69
N LEU A 82 2.00 6.94 -18.59
CA LEU A 82 2.99 5.89 -18.40
C LEU A 82 3.97 5.77 -19.58
N ARG A 83 3.49 5.96 -20.80
CA ARG A 83 4.32 5.99 -22.02
C ARG A 83 5.27 7.18 -22.00
N ARG A 84 4.81 8.37 -21.61
CA ARG A 84 5.66 9.58 -21.51
C ARG A 84 6.75 9.41 -20.45
N VAL A 85 6.40 8.85 -19.28
CA VAL A 85 7.35 8.52 -18.22
C VAL A 85 8.43 7.56 -18.74
N ARG A 86 8.05 6.47 -19.42
CA ARG A 86 9.00 5.49 -19.98
C ARG A 86 9.90 6.07 -21.08
N ALA A 87 9.37 6.96 -21.91
CA ALA A 87 10.11 7.56 -23.02
C ALA A 87 11.03 8.72 -22.59
N ARG A 88 10.90 9.20 -21.36
CA ARG A 88 11.59 10.40 -20.86
C ARG A 88 13.10 10.18 -20.77
N ARG A 89 13.83 11.05 -21.45
CA ARG A 89 15.30 11.13 -21.40
C ARG A 89 15.82 12.32 -20.60
N SER A 90 14.95 13.27 -20.28
CA SER A 90 15.26 14.50 -19.55
C SER A 90 15.19 14.31 -18.03
N SER A 91 15.79 15.24 -17.29
CA SER A 91 15.80 15.23 -15.82
C SER A 91 14.37 15.13 -15.23
N PRO A 92 14.15 14.29 -14.20
CA PRO A 92 12.86 14.20 -13.50
C PRO A 92 12.37 15.53 -12.93
N LYS A 93 13.29 16.47 -12.62
CA LYS A 93 12.96 17.74 -11.94
C LYS A 93 12.11 18.71 -12.76
N SER A 94 12.06 18.56 -14.08
CA SER A 94 11.20 19.38 -14.97
C SER A 94 9.98 18.62 -15.49
N ALA A 95 9.72 17.42 -14.95
CA ALA A 95 8.56 16.64 -15.34
C ALA A 95 7.26 17.23 -14.77
N PRO A 96 6.13 17.09 -15.50
CA PRO A 96 4.82 17.33 -14.91
C PRO A 96 4.63 16.51 -13.64
N LEU A 97 3.92 17.06 -12.64
CA LEU A 97 3.74 16.40 -11.34
C LEU A 97 3.11 15.00 -11.48
N VAL A 98 2.16 14.82 -12.41
CA VAL A 98 1.54 13.53 -12.72
C VAL A 98 2.58 12.47 -13.11
N GLU A 99 3.60 12.87 -13.88
CA GLU A 99 4.66 11.96 -14.32
C GLU A 99 5.66 11.64 -13.21
N ILE A 100 5.94 12.59 -12.32
CA ILE A 100 6.78 12.35 -11.13
C ILE A 100 6.08 11.37 -10.19
N VAL A 101 4.78 11.55 -9.95
CA VAL A 101 3.98 10.62 -9.11
C VAL A 101 3.89 9.25 -9.75
N ALA A 102 3.61 9.16 -11.06
CA ALA A 102 3.59 7.90 -11.80
C ALA A 102 4.94 7.16 -11.73
N GLU A 103 6.05 7.88 -11.85
CA GLU A 103 7.39 7.30 -11.68
C GLU A 103 7.63 6.84 -10.24
N GLY A 104 7.14 7.58 -9.24
CA GLY A 104 7.16 7.15 -7.84
C GLY A 104 6.42 5.83 -7.63
N TRP A 105 5.24 5.66 -8.23
CA TRP A 105 4.51 4.39 -8.18
C TRP A 105 5.28 3.25 -8.86
N ARG A 106 5.84 3.48 -10.06
CA ARG A 106 6.69 2.49 -10.76
C ARG A 106 7.89 2.05 -9.90
N LYS A 107 8.54 2.98 -9.20
CA LYS A 107 9.64 2.68 -8.27
C LYS A 107 9.15 1.82 -7.09
N CYS A 108 8.04 2.19 -6.46
CA CYS A 108 7.46 1.42 -5.36
C CYS A 108 7.05 0.00 -5.78
N ARG A 109 6.61 -0.17 -7.03
CA ARG A 109 6.27 -1.46 -7.63
C ARG A 109 7.48 -2.33 -7.96
N GLY A 110 8.69 -1.76 -7.96
CA GLY A 110 9.87 -2.45 -8.43
C GLY A 110 9.85 -2.74 -9.93
N ASP A 111 9.12 -1.94 -10.73
CA ASP A 111 9.05 -2.09 -12.19
C ASP A 111 10.44 -1.93 -12.86
N HIS A 112 11.38 -1.31 -12.15
CA HIS A 112 12.78 -1.18 -12.54
C HIS A 112 13.60 -2.23 -11.77
N GLN A 113 14.51 -2.93 -12.45
CA GLN A 113 15.29 -4.02 -11.85
C GLN A 113 16.03 -3.57 -10.57
N GLU A 114 16.58 -2.34 -10.57
CA GLU A 114 17.25 -1.72 -9.44
C GLU A 114 16.32 -1.29 -8.29
N MET A 115 15.01 -1.24 -8.56
CA MET A 115 13.96 -0.83 -7.62
C MET A 115 13.19 -2.01 -7.01
N ALA A 116 13.50 -3.26 -7.38
CA ALA A 116 12.94 -4.45 -6.72
C ALA A 116 13.09 -4.37 -5.18
N LYS A 117 14.21 -3.83 -4.71
CA LYS A 117 14.49 -3.58 -3.29
C LYS A 117 13.48 -2.65 -2.60
N VAL A 118 12.84 -1.73 -3.33
CA VAL A 118 11.85 -0.79 -2.80
C VAL A 118 10.53 -1.52 -2.57
N PHE A 119 10.10 -2.36 -3.52
CA PHE A 119 8.94 -3.23 -3.33
C PHE A 119 9.15 -4.19 -2.16
N ILE A 120 10.33 -4.83 -2.09
CA ILE A 120 10.68 -5.71 -0.96
C ILE A 120 10.61 -4.94 0.37
N ALA A 121 11.12 -3.72 0.43
CA ALA A 121 11.05 -2.90 1.64
C ALA A 121 9.60 -2.58 2.05
N LEU A 122 8.69 -2.34 1.09
CA LEU A 122 7.26 -2.15 1.37
C LEU A 122 6.65 -3.41 1.97
N TYR A 123 6.93 -4.57 1.35
CA TYR A 123 6.50 -5.85 1.88
C TYR A 123 7.01 -6.09 3.31
N GLU A 124 8.31 -5.89 3.54
CA GLU A 124 8.94 -6.07 4.87
C GLU A 124 8.40 -5.10 5.91
N ARG A 125 7.96 -3.91 5.48
CA ARG A 125 7.31 -2.93 6.35
C ARG A 125 5.92 -3.39 6.80
N MET A 126 5.19 -4.12 5.95
CA MET A 126 3.93 -4.80 6.31
C MET A 126 4.18 -6.12 7.07
N HIS A 127 5.39 -6.68 7.00
CA HIS A 127 5.80 -7.95 7.58
C HIS A 127 7.02 -7.80 8.49
N TRP A 128 6.96 -6.84 9.41
CA TRP A 128 8.14 -6.48 10.19
C TRP A 128 8.42 -7.50 11.29
N LEU A 129 9.52 -8.25 11.12
CA LEU A 129 10.04 -9.16 12.12
C LEU A 129 10.74 -8.35 13.23
N VAL A 130 10.27 -8.52 14.46
CA VAL A 130 10.84 -7.82 15.63
C VAL A 130 12.20 -8.44 15.98
N ASP A 131 13.27 -7.67 15.85
CA ASP A 131 14.65 -8.13 16.05
C ASP A 131 14.87 -8.87 17.38
N SER A 132 14.41 -8.29 18.49
CA SER A 132 14.50 -8.94 19.81
C SER A 132 13.72 -10.25 19.89
N SER A 133 12.61 -10.39 19.17
CA SER A 133 11.83 -11.63 19.13
C SER A 133 12.58 -12.75 18.41
N VAL A 134 13.27 -12.44 17.31
CA VAL A 134 14.09 -13.40 16.56
C VAL A 134 15.31 -13.81 17.37
N VAL A 135 16.01 -12.85 17.99
CA VAL A 135 17.18 -13.14 18.83
C VAL A 135 16.81 -14.02 20.03
N LEU A 136 15.68 -13.74 20.68
CA LEU A 136 15.14 -14.64 21.72
C LEU A 136 14.83 -16.02 21.13
N GLY A 137 14.19 -16.05 19.96
CA GLY A 137 13.87 -17.25 19.20
C GLY A 137 15.06 -18.12 18.81
N LEU A 138 16.29 -17.60 18.84
CA LEU A 138 17.53 -18.33 18.57
C LEU A 138 18.30 -18.71 19.86
N HIS A 139 17.74 -18.45 21.03
CA HIS A 139 18.37 -18.82 22.30
C HIS A 139 18.46 -20.36 22.43
N PRO A 140 19.57 -20.93 22.94
CA PRO A 140 19.73 -22.37 23.09
C PRO A 140 18.62 -23.04 23.92
N ASP A 141 18.17 -22.41 25.00
CA ASP A 141 17.08 -22.93 25.84
C ASP A 141 15.74 -23.05 25.10
N LEU A 142 15.54 -22.24 24.05
CA LEU A 142 14.34 -22.29 23.21
C LEU A 142 14.53 -23.17 21.96
N ASN A 143 15.75 -23.67 21.72
CA ASN A 143 16.11 -24.54 20.59
C ASN A 143 17.01 -25.70 21.06
N PRO A 144 16.55 -26.54 22.00
CA PRO A 144 17.40 -27.56 22.61
C PRO A 144 17.87 -28.64 21.62
N THR A 145 17.24 -28.74 20.45
CA THR A 145 17.59 -29.69 19.40
C THR A 145 18.66 -29.17 18.44
N SER A 146 18.94 -27.86 18.45
CA SER A 146 19.91 -27.23 17.56
C SER A 146 21.30 -27.24 18.17
N SER A 147 22.33 -27.49 17.35
CA SER A 147 23.71 -27.36 17.78
C SER A 147 24.12 -25.90 17.97
N ALA A 148 25.17 -25.66 18.77
CA ALA A 148 25.71 -24.31 18.97
C ALA A 148 26.17 -23.65 17.65
N ASP A 149 26.76 -24.44 16.73
CA ASP A 149 27.21 -23.95 15.43
C ASP A 149 26.03 -23.57 14.53
N GLU A 150 24.95 -24.34 14.53
CA GLU A 150 23.72 -24.00 13.79
C GLU A 150 23.08 -22.72 14.30
N LEU A 151 23.01 -22.53 15.62
CA LEU A 151 22.47 -21.30 16.22
C LEU A 151 23.37 -20.08 15.91
N ALA A 152 24.69 -20.25 15.95
CA ALA A 152 25.63 -19.19 15.57
C ALA A 152 25.48 -18.79 14.10
N LEU A 153 25.32 -19.76 13.20
CA LEU A 153 25.10 -19.50 11.77
C LEU A 153 23.74 -18.81 11.53
N ALA A 154 22.68 -19.27 12.20
CA ALA A 154 21.38 -18.62 12.12
C ALA A 154 21.44 -17.17 12.62
N TYR A 155 22.12 -16.91 13.74
CA TYR A 155 22.29 -15.55 14.24
C TYR A 155 23.06 -14.64 13.25
N GLN A 156 24.14 -15.13 12.63
CA GLN A 156 24.87 -14.39 11.60
C GLN A 156 24.00 -14.07 10.39
N LEU A 157 23.18 -15.04 9.96
CA LEU A 157 22.26 -14.86 8.84
C LEU A 157 21.18 -13.81 9.16
N TRP A 158 20.65 -13.82 10.39
CA TRP A 158 19.70 -12.81 10.85
C TRP A 158 20.35 -11.42 10.88
N GLN A 159 21.57 -11.30 11.40
CA GLN A 159 22.31 -10.04 11.38
C GLN A 159 22.48 -9.52 9.95
N LYS A 160 22.87 -10.38 9.00
CA LYS A 160 22.98 -10.00 7.59
C LYS A 160 21.64 -9.52 7.03
N TYR A 161 20.57 -10.28 7.24
CA TYR A 161 19.23 -9.90 6.81
C TYR A 161 18.81 -8.55 7.38
N SER A 162 18.97 -8.32 8.69
CA SER A 162 18.61 -7.08 9.39
C SER A 162 19.38 -5.86 8.85
N HIS A 163 20.68 -6.01 8.54
CA HIS A 163 21.47 -4.97 7.89
C HIS A 163 20.97 -4.64 6.48
N GLU A 164 20.69 -5.66 5.65
CA GLU A 164 20.16 -5.42 4.30
C GLU A 164 18.75 -4.84 4.33
N HIS A 165 17.89 -5.30 5.24
CA HIS A 165 16.57 -4.73 5.48
C HIS A 165 16.68 -3.22 5.77
N LYS A 166 17.61 -2.80 6.64
CA LYS A 166 17.83 -1.38 6.91
C LYS A 166 18.18 -0.59 5.64
N ARG A 167 19.08 -1.10 4.81
CA ARG A 167 19.44 -0.47 3.53
C ARG A 167 18.25 -0.37 2.56
N ARG A 168 17.42 -1.41 2.50
CA ARG A 168 16.17 -1.41 1.72
C ARG A 168 15.18 -0.38 2.24
N SER A 169 15.00 -0.31 3.56
CA SER A 169 14.16 0.69 4.24
C SER A 169 14.65 2.13 3.97
N ASP A 170 15.96 2.38 3.97
CA ASP A 170 16.52 3.69 3.65
C ASP A 170 16.23 4.07 2.18
N ALA A 171 16.37 3.12 1.26
CA ALA A 171 16.01 3.32 -0.16
C ALA A 171 14.51 3.62 -0.32
N LEU A 172 13.65 2.87 0.38
CA LEU A 172 12.20 3.13 0.41
C LEU A 172 11.89 4.52 0.94
N HIS A 173 12.54 4.94 2.03
CA HIS A 173 12.31 6.25 2.63
C HIS A 173 12.57 7.39 1.65
N SER A 174 13.62 7.29 0.84
CA SER A 174 13.91 8.27 -0.22
C SER A 174 12.78 8.34 -1.25
N VAL A 175 12.28 7.19 -1.71
CA VAL A 175 11.21 7.12 -2.72
C VAL A 175 9.90 7.68 -2.16
N LEU A 176 9.48 7.24 -0.98
CA LEU A 176 8.24 7.70 -0.35
C LEU A 176 8.29 9.19 0.00
N THR A 177 9.48 9.72 0.34
CA THR A 177 9.66 11.15 0.62
C THR A 177 9.40 12.00 -0.62
N GLU A 178 10.00 11.63 -1.76
CA GLU A 178 9.78 12.32 -3.04
C GLU A 178 8.32 12.18 -3.49
N LEU A 179 7.80 10.95 -3.51
CA LEU A 179 6.45 10.63 -3.95
C LEU A 179 5.37 11.34 -3.14
N TYR A 180 5.32 11.13 -1.82
CA TYR A 180 4.27 11.74 -1.00
C TYR A 180 4.48 13.24 -0.79
N GLY A 181 5.72 13.74 -0.84
CA GLY A 181 5.98 15.18 -0.87
C GLY A 181 5.44 15.85 -2.13
N THR A 182 5.63 15.20 -3.28
CA THR A 182 5.14 15.69 -4.58
C THR A 182 3.62 15.60 -4.66
N LEU A 183 3.06 14.46 -4.25
CA LEU A 183 1.63 14.24 -4.24
C LEU A 183 0.95 15.26 -3.33
N TYR A 184 1.43 15.43 -2.08
CA TYR A 184 0.89 16.43 -1.16
C TYR A 184 0.88 17.82 -1.76
N LYS A 185 2.00 18.26 -2.34
CA LYS A 185 2.08 19.57 -2.99
C LYS A 185 1.02 19.72 -4.10
N ALA A 186 0.86 18.68 -4.94
CA ALA A 186 -0.07 18.72 -6.06
C ALA A 186 -1.54 18.78 -5.62
N VAL A 187 -1.88 18.08 -4.52
CA VAL A 187 -3.27 18.02 -4.01
C VAL A 187 -3.63 19.22 -3.14
N THR A 188 -2.65 19.94 -2.57
CA THR A 188 -2.89 21.16 -1.78
C THR A 188 -2.69 22.46 -2.54
N GLU A 189 -2.68 22.43 -3.88
CA GLU A 189 -2.51 23.65 -4.67
C GLU A 189 -3.77 24.54 -4.57
N PHE A 190 -3.58 25.86 -4.53
CA PHE A 190 -4.65 26.86 -4.47
C PHE A 190 -4.46 27.88 -5.59
N ASP A 191 -5.58 28.38 -6.13
CA ASP A 191 -5.56 29.55 -7.00
C ASP A 191 -5.24 30.79 -6.16
N ALA A 192 -4.09 31.41 -6.41
CA ALA A 192 -3.59 32.53 -5.60
C ALA A 192 -4.46 33.78 -5.68
N ALA A 193 -5.23 33.96 -6.76
CA ALA A 193 -6.07 35.14 -6.96
C ALA A 193 -7.40 35.05 -6.20
N SER A 194 -7.97 33.85 -6.13
CA SER A 194 -9.28 33.59 -5.52
C SER A 194 -9.19 32.94 -4.13
N ASN A 195 -8.01 32.44 -3.74
CA ASN A 195 -7.79 31.64 -2.53
C ASN A 195 -8.73 30.41 -2.46
N ILE A 196 -9.07 29.86 -3.63
CA ILE A 196 -9.91 28.68 -3.79
C ILE A 196 -9.00 27.48 -4.11
N PRO A 197 -9.28 26.28 -3.56
CA PRO A 197 -8.54 25.09 -3.92
C PRO A 197 -8.54 24.82 -5.43
N ALA A 198 -7.36 24.49 -5.96
CA ALA A 198 -7.13 24.18 -7.38
C ALA A 198 -6.13 23.01 -7.50
N PRO A 199 -6.46 21.82 -6.98
CA PRO A 199 -5.56 20.67 -6.97
C PRO A 199 -5.15 20.27 -8.40
N GLN A 200 -3.86 20.02 -8.61
CA GLN A 200 -3.33 19.56 -9.90
C GLN A 200 -3.47 18.05 -10.08
N LEU A 201 -3.59 17.32 -8.98
CA LEU A 201 -3.80 15.87 -8.93
C LEU A 201 -4.88 15.57 -7.90
N ASP A 202 -5.54 14.42 -8.07
CA ASP A 202 -6.49 13.93 -7.09
C ASP A 202 -5.82 13.31 -5.87
N SER A 203 -6.42 13.54 -4.70
CA SER A 203 -5.99 12.92 -3.45
C SER A 203 -6.17 11.41 -3.44
N GLU A 204 -7.06 10.88 -4.27
CA GLU A 204 -7.38 9.48 -4.37
C GLU A 204 -6.21 8.63 -4.89
N LEU A 205 -5.17 9.27 -5.47
CA LEU A 205 -3.90 8.62 -5.81
C LEU A 205 -3.19 8.00 -4.60
N TYR A 206 -3.47 8.43 -3.36
CA TYR A 206 -2.96 7.77 -2.15
C TYR A 206 -3.44 6.31 -2.01
N PHE A 207 -4.52 5.93 -2.70
CA PHE A 207 -5.11 4.59 -2.68
C PHE A 207 -4.71 3.73 -3.89
N ASP A 208 -3.65 4.06 -4.63
CA ASP A 208 -3.34 3.32 -5.87
C ASP A 208 -3.22 1.80 -5.61
N PRO A 209 -4.14 0.97 -6.16
CA PRO A 209 -4.22 -0.46 -5.90
C PRO A 209 -3.01 -1.21 -6.43
N SER A 210 -2.25 -0.59 -7.33
CA SER A 210 -1.13 -1.21 -8.02
C SER A 210 0.16 -1.24 -7.18
N VAL A 211 0.16 -0.67 -5.97
CA VAL A 211 1.34 -0.57 -5.11
C VAL A 211 0.98 -1.02 -3.68
N LEU A 212 1.85 -1.79 -3.03
CA LEU A 212 1.67 -2.09 -1.61
C LEU A 212 1.54 -0.81 -0.78
N PHE A 213 0.61 -0.80 0.17
CA PHE A 213 0.47 0.29 1.11
C PHE A 213 1.71 0.49 1.96
N ALA A 214 2.06 1.77 2.16
CA ALA A 214 3.20 2.17 2.97
C ALA A 214 2.71 2.71 4.32
N PRO A 215 2.58 1.87 5.37
CA PRO A 215 2.06 2.30 6.65
C PRO A 215 3.02 3.33 7.29
N PRO A 216 2.55 4.22 8.17
CA PRO A 216 3.41 5.22 8.83
C PRO A 216 4.51 4.62 9.72
N ALA A 217 4.32 3.38 10.14
CA ALA A 217 5.24 2.61 10.97
C ALA A 217 5.28 1.17 10.45
N ASN A 218 6.36 0.46 10.80
CA ASN A 218 6.48 -0.95 10.49
C ASN A 218 5.42 -1.75 11.27
N LEU A 219 4.67 -2.61 10.58
CA LEU A 219 3.65 -3.45 11.20
C LEU A 219 4.31 -4.73 11.70
N PRO A 220 4.43 -4.91 13.03
CA PRO A 220 5.05 -6.10 13.57
C PRO A 220 4.26 -7.35 13.16
N TRP A 221 4.97 -8.43 12.92
CA TRP A 221 4.42 -9.78 12.74
C TRP A 221 5.35 -10.77 13.44
N PHE A 222 4.74 -11.80 14.03
CA PHE A 222 5.40 -12.88 14.75
C PHE A 222 5.05 -14.20 14.09
N PRO A 223 5.99 -14.85 13.38
CA PRO A 223 5.77 -16.17 12.80
C PRO A 223 5.29 -17.16 13.87
N THR A 224 4.30 -17.98 13.53
CA THR A 224 3.77 -19.04 14.41
C THR A 224 4.57 -20.34 14.30
N SER A 225 5.41 -20.46 13.28
CA SER A 225 6.25 -21.62 12.99
C SER A 225 7.65 -21.22 12.53
N ALA A 226 8.59 -22.16 12.58
CA ALA A 226 9.94 -21.98 12.07
C ALA A 226 10.01 -21.96 10.53
N ASP A 227 8.95 -22.38 9.83
CA ASP A 227 8.76 -22.09 8.40
C ASP A 227 8.16 -20.69 8.26
N TRP A 228 9.04 -19.69 8.09
CA TRP A 228 8.64 -18.29 8.00
C TRP A 228 7.95 -17.94 6.69
N CYS A 229 8.28 -18.65 5.61
CA CYS A 229 7.64 -18.43 4.31
C CYS A 229 6.18 -18.88 4.36
N GLN A 230 5.90 -20.05 4.92
CA GLN A 230 4.52 -20.50 5.11
C GLN A 230 3.78 -19.62 6.13
N ALA A 231 4.41 -19.26 7.25
CA ALA A 231 3.79 -18.36 8.22
C ALA A 231 3.46 -16.97 7.64
N ALA A 232 4.24 -16.49 6.66
CA ALA A 232 3.93 -15.26 5.93
C ALA A 232 2.68 -15.40 5.06
N VAL A 233 2.52 -16.55 4.39
CA VAL A 233 1.29 -16.86 3.63
C VAL A 233 0.09 -16.91 4.57
N ASP A 234 0.23 -17.54 5.73
CA ASP A 234 -0.86 -17.69 6.69
C ASP A 234 -1.31 -16.33 7.27
N VAL A 235 -0.36 -15.43 7.58
CA VAL A 235 -0.71 -14.08 8.04
C VAL A 235 -1.33 -13.24 6.93
N ASP A 236 -0.89 -13.37 5.68
CA ASP A 236 -1.54 -12.70 4.55
C ASP A 236 -2.99 -13.17 4.34
N VAL A 237 -3.30 -14.44 4.65
CA VAL A 237 -4.67 -14.98 4.60
C VAL A 237 -5.51 -14.47 5.76
N GLY A 238 -4.95 -14.44 6.98
CA GLY A 238 -5.66 -13.98 8.18
C GLY A 238 -5.80 -12.45 8.28
N GLU A 239 -4.86 -11.72 7.68
CA GLU A 239 -4.75 -10.27 7.70
C GLU A 239 -4.56 -9.74 6.26
N PRO A 240 -5.57 -9.87 5.37
CA PRO A 240 -5.45 -9.60 3.93
C PRO A 240 -5.05 -8.16 3.57
N TRP A 241 -5.14 -7.22 4.51
CA TRP A 241 -4.61 -5.87 4.34
C TRP A 241 -3.08 -5.82 4.29
N ARG A 242 -2.35 -6.83 4.80
CA ARG A 242 -0.88 -6.92 4.73
C ARG A 242 -0.36 -7.18 3.33
N ALA A 243 -1.02 -8.09 2.61
CA ALA A 243 -0.73 -8.39 1.22
C ALA A 243 -1.22 -7.29 0.27
N TRP A 244 -1.96 -6.30 0.76
CA TRP A 244 -2.69 -5.35 -0.08
C TRP A 244 -3.60 -6.09 -1.07
N TRP A 245 -4.84 -6.36 -0.65
CA TRP A 245 -6.10 -6.71 -1.34
C TRP A 245 -6.17 -7.49 -2.68
N LEU A 246 -5.08 -7.78 -3.39
CA LEU A 246 -5.09 -8.31 -4.77
C LEU A 246 -5.78 -9.66 -4.92
N ARG A 247 -6.05 -10.37 -3.81
CA ARG A 247 -6.57 -11.74 -3.85
C ARG A 247 -7.95 -11.95 -3.24
N VAL A 248 -8.40 -11.09 -2.32
CA VAL A 248 -9.70 -11.29 -1.66
C VAL A 248 -10.35 -9.95 -1.28
N PRO A 249 -10.71 -9.11 -2.25
CA PRO A 249 -11.19 -7.76 -1.98
C PRO A 249 -12.57 -7.72 -1.29
N GLU A 250 -13.37 -8.79 -1.36
CA GLU A 250 -14.59 -8.97 -0.56
C GLU A 250 -14.32 -9.15 0.94
N HIS A 251 -13.10 -9.55 1.32
CA HIS A 251 -12.62 -9.59 2.69
C HIS A 251 -11.83 -8.33 3.06
N HIS A 252 -11.97 -7.25 2.28
CA HIS A 252 -11.37 -5.98 2.63
C HIS A 252 -11.89 -5.56 4.01
N PRO A 253 -11.03 -5.33 5.02
CA PRO A 253 -11.48 -4.96 6.35
C PRO A 253 -12.18 -3.59 6.38
N TYR A 254 -12.02 -2.80 5.31
CA TYR A 254 -12.65 -1.51 5.10
C TYR A 254 -13.54 -1.58 3.86
N ASN A 255 -14.28 -2.69 3.66
CA ASN A 255 -15.21 -2.95 2.54
C ASN A 255 -16.39 -1.95 2.52
N MET A 256 -16.04 -0.67 2.47
CA MET A 256 -16.89 0.45 2.15
C MET A 256 -16.51 0.75 0.72
N TYR A 257 -17.31 0.22 -0.18
CA TYR A 257 -17.29 0.54 -1.58
C TYR A 257 -16.99 2.04 -1.75
N PHE A 258 -15.89 2.34 -2.43
CA PHE A 258 -15.31 3.67 -2.41
C PHE A 258 -16.19 4.65 -3.20
N ARG A 259 -17.11 5.32 -2.53
CA ARG A 259 -17.65 6.60 -2.99
C ARG A 259 -17.26 7.66 -1.98
N PRO A 260 -16.06 8.27 -2.11
CA PRO A 260 -16.07 9.71 -1.99
C PRO A 260 -17.25 10.23 -2.83
N ARG A 261 -17.91 11.30 -2.44
CA ARG A 261 -18.85 12.02 -3.33
C ARG A 261 -18.12 12.63 -4.56
N HIS A 262 -17.17 11.91 -5.13
CA HIS A 262 -16.37 12.14 -6.30
C HIS A 262 -16.88 11.21 -7.41
N PRO A 263 -17.71 11.69 -8.35
CA PRO A 263 -18.28 10.90 -9.45
C PRO A 263 -17.27 10.32 -10.46
N GLY A 264 -15.98 10.38 -10.15
CA GLY A 264 -14.86 10.16 -11.07
C GLY A 264 -13.76 9.26 -10.53
N PHE A 265 -13.92 8.73 -9.31
CA PHE A 265 -13.02 7.72 -8.74
C PHE A 265 -13.78 6.42 -8.52
N PRO A 266 -13.17 5.28 -8.86
CA PRO A 266 -13.85 4.00 -8.81
C PRO A 266 -14.07 3.58 -7.37
N VAL A 267 -15.24 2.97 -7.19
CA VAL A 267 -15.53 2.07 -6.08
C VAL A 267 -14.52 0.93 -6.13
N PHE A 268 -13.61 0.86 -5.16
CA PHE A 268 -12.78 -0.31 -5.04
C PHE A 268 -13.63 -1.48 -4.53
N GLY A 269 -13.81 -2.47 -5.39
CA GLY A 269 -14.42 -3.75 -5.09
C GLY A 269 -13.58 -4.87 -5.68
N SER A 270 -13.93 -6.12 -5.39
CA SER A 270 -13.18 -7.24 -5.94
C SER A 270 -13.32 -7.39 -7.44
N ALA A 271 -12.32 -8.00 -8.09
CA ALA A 271 -12.43 -8.40 -9.50
C ALA A 271 -13.64 -9.33 -9.74
N GLU A 272 -14.13 -9.99 -8.69
CA GLU A 272 -15.31 -10.86 -8.68
C GLU A 272 -16.57 -10.18 -8.10
N SER A 273 -16.47 -8.92 -7.66
CA SER A 273 -17.58 -8.19 -7.04
C SER A 273 -18.60 -7.76 -8.10
N ASP A 274 -19.88 -8.00 -7.81
CA ASP A 274 -20.98 -7.39 -8.55
C ASP A 274 -20.94 -5.87 -8.34
N LEU A 275 -20.52 -5.13 -9.37
CA LEU A 275 -20.48 -3.67 -9.38
C LEU A 275 -21.83 -3.04 -9.00
N SER A 276 -22.94 -3.73 -9.25
CA SER A 276 -24.29 -3.28 -8.90
C SER A 276 -24.57 -3.42 -7.39
N LEU A 277 -24.09 -4.50 -6.77
CA LEU A 277 -24.13 -4.66 -5.32
C LEU A 277 -23.21 -3.64 -4.64
N ALA A 278 -22.02 -3.44 -5.20
CA ALA A 278 -21.08 -2.44 -4.77
C ALA A 278 -21.71 -1.05 -4.75
N GLN A 279 -22.31 -0.64 -5.87
CA GLN A 279 -22.96 0.66 -6.00
C GLN A 279 -24.17 0.82 -5.05
N ARG A 280 -24.93 -0.25 -4.77
CA ARG A 280 -26.04 -0.19 -3.81
C ARG A 280 -25.55 -0.03 -2.38
N LEU A 281 -24.54 -0.79 -1.97
CA LEU A 281 -23.97 -0.71 -0.62
C LEU A 281 -23.30 0.65 -0.38
N VAL A 282 -22.70 1.25 -1.42
CA VAL A 282 -22.31 2.67 -1.41
C VAL A 282 -23.49 3.58 -1.09
N ASP A 283 -24.57 3.45 -1.85
CA ASP A 283 -25.69 4.38 -1.80
C ASP A 283 -26.45 4.28 -0.47
N GLU A 284 -26.43 3.10 0.16
CA GLU A 284 -26.97 2.84 1.49
C GLU A 284 -26.08 3.38 2.64
N ASP A 285 -24.75 3.42 2.47
CA ASP A 285 -23.79 3.95 3.47
C ASP A 285 -23.63 5.49 3.42
N VAL A 286 -24.40 6.18 2.56
CA VAL A 286 -24.35 7.64 2.46
C VAL A 286 -24.93 8.28 3.73
N ASP A 287 -24.05 8.88 4.53
CA ASP A 287 -24.48 9.82 5.56
C ASP A 287 -25.05 11.09 4.88
N LEU A 288 -26.38 11.22 4.90
CA LEU A 288 -27.09 12.37 4.34
C LEU A 288 -26.81 13.67 5.11
N ALA A 289 -26.28 13.59 6.34
CA ALA A 289 -25.84 14.76 7.10
C ALA A 289 -24.43 15.23 6.72
N GLU A 290 -23.70 14.47 5.89
CA GLU A 290 -22.35 14.81 5.46
C GLU A 290 -22.35 16.05 4.55
N SER A 291 -21.52 17.04 4.90
CA SER A 291 -21.33 18.26 4.10
C SER A 291 -20.87 17.93 2.68
N ALA A 292 -21.30 18.74 1.71
CA ALA A 292 -20.75 18.68 0.36
C ALA A 292 -19.23 18.96 0.39
N PRO A 293 -18.43 18.30 -0.46
CA PRO A 293 -17.00 18.60 -0.57
C PRO A 293 -16.81 20.08 -0.96
N PRO A 294 -15.66 20.69 -0.59
CA PRO A 294 -15.35 22.05 -1.01
C PRO A 294 -15.42 22.17 -2.53
N THR A 295 -16.04 23.23 -3.03
CA THR A 295 -16.04 23.52 -4.47
C THR A 295 -14.65 23.96 -4.90
N CYS A 296 -14.02 23.20 -5.80
CA CYS A 296 -12.81 23.62 -6.50
C CYS A 296 -13.10 24.83 -7.39
N SER A 297 -12.06 25.58 -7.75
CA SER A 297 -12.20 26.71 -8.65
C SER A 297 -12.83 26.28 -9.98
N PRO A 298 -13.88 26.97 -10.48
CA PRO A 298 -14.48 26.67 -11.79
C PRO A 298 -13.50 26.85 -12.96
N SER A 299 -12.44 27.63 -12.75
CA SER A 299 -11.36 27.85 -13.73
C SER A 299 -10.18 26.89 -13.55
N ALA A 300 -10.18 26.04 -12.51
CA ALA A 300 -9.11 25.05 -12.33
C ALA A 300 -9.17 24.01 -13.46
N PRO A 301 -8.02 23.64 -14.04
CA PRO A 301 -7.98 22.53 -14.97
C PRO A 301 -8.40 21.24 -14.26
N THR A 302 -8.98 20.31 -15.01
CA THR A 302 -9.21 18.95 -14.51
C THR A 302 -7.88 18.35 -14.02
N PRO A 303 -7.84 17.69 -12.84
CA PRO A 303 -6.63 17.06 -12.35
C PRO A 303 -5.96 16.16 -13.39
N ALA A 304 -4.65 16.30 -13.54
CA ALA A 304 -3.91 15.75 -14.68
C ALA A 304 -3.89 14.22 -14.70
N ASN A 305 -4.03 13.55 -13.56
CA ASN A 305 -4.14 12.09 -13.50
C ASN A 305 -5.41 11.58 -14.20
N ARG A 306 -6.45 12.41 -14.39
CA ARG A 306 -7.67 12.00 -15.11
C ARG A 306 -7.54 12.02 -16.63
N GLU A 307 -6.42 12.53 -17.16
CA GLU A 307 -6.16 12.58 -18.61
C GLU A 307 -6.24 11.18 -19.24
N GLY A 308 -7.25 10.93 -20.07
CA GLY A 308 -7.39 9.67 -20.79
C GLY A 308 -7.61 8.45 -19.89
N LEU A 309 -7.98 8.67 -18.62
CA LEU A 309 -8.47 7.61 -17.75
C LEU A 309 -9.96 7.43 -18.00
N ASP A 310 -10.29 6.41 -18.79
CA ASP A 310 -11.66 5.94 -18.93
C ASP A 310 -11.98 4.95 -17.80
N ILE A 311 -12.28 5.48 -16.62
CA ILE A 311 -12.63 4.66 -15.44
C ILE A 311 -14.08 4.19 -15.52
N PHE A 312 -14.91 4.93 -16.24
CA PHE A 312 -16.31 4.61 -16.52
C PHE A 312 -16.48 4.69 -18.02
N GLY A 313 -16.30 3.55 -18.71
CA GLY A 313 -16.80 3.44 -20.07
C GLY A 313 -18.22 4.00 -20.05
N SER A 314 -18.44 5.05 -20.83
CA SER A 314 -19.63 5.89 -20.77
C SER A 314 -20.86 4.99 -20.62
N SER A 315 -21.51 5.05 -19.46
CA SER A 315 -22.88 4.57 -19.34
C SER A 315 -23.69 5.55 -20.18
N GLU A 316 -23.74 5.30 -21.49
CA GLU A 316 -24.69 5.94 -22.36
C GLU A 316 -26.05 5.67 -21.73
N ALA A 317 -26.72 6.74 -21.31
CA ALA A 317 -28.12 6.71 -20.98
C ALA A 317 -28.82 5.93 -22.09
N SER A 318 -29.44 4.81 -21.72
CA SER A 318 -30.27 4.03 -22.63
C SER A 318 -31.20 5.01 -23.34
N PRO A 319 -31.21 5.05 -24.68
CA PRO A 319 -32.05 6.01 -25.38
C PRO A 319 -33.49 5.68 -25.02
N ASP A 320 -34.24 6.72 -24.66
CA ASP A 320 -35.68 6.68 -24.42
C ASP A 320 -36.33 5.77 -25.46
N VAL A 321 -36.88 4.64 -25.00
CA VAL A 321 -37.80 3.85 -25.81
C VAL A 321 -39.07 4.67 -25.87
N ASP A 322 -39.21 5.43 -26.95
CA ASP A 322 -40.45 6.07 -27.35
C ASP A 322 -41.60 5.04 -27.26
N VAL A 323 -42.50 5.29 -26.32
CA VAL A 323 -43.80 4.62 -26.26
C VAL A 323 -44.60 5.14 -27.45
N ILE A 324 -44.63 4.35 -28.52
CA ILE A 324 -45.65 4.50 -29.56
C ILE A 324 -46.87 3.68 -29.11
N LEU A 325 -48.00 4.40 -29.02
CA LEU A 325 -49.36 3.92 -28.76
C LEU A 325 -49.76 2.73 -29.65
#